data_AF-A0A954KMH3-F1
#
_entry.id   AF-A0A954KMH3-F1
#
_cell.length_a   1.000
_cell.length_b   1.000
_cell.length_c   1.000
_cell.angle_alpha   90.00
_cell.angle_beta   90.00
_cell.angle_gamma   90.00
#
_symmetry.space_group_name_H-M   'P 1'
#
loop_
_entity.id
_entity.type
_entity.pdbx_description
1 polymer ?
#
loop_
_entity_poly.entity_id
_entity_poly.type
_entity_poly.pdbx_seq_one_letter_code
_entity_poly.pdbx_strand_id
1 'polypeptide(L)'
;MKFIPALLAALFHVPLGSVHADDPPKQAPNILFIIADDLGWGDLRCYGNQVVDTPTLDELAKTGVRFTDHYSPSPLCAPARAGFLTGRFNHRTGAVDVPSNRGLDRLALSEKTFGDYFRHAGYATALIGKWHNGAYSNDYLPHRRGF
;
A
#
# COMPACT_ATOMS: atom_id res chain seq x y z
N MET A 1 5.31 39.30 -61.91
CA MET A 1 5.59 39.06 -60.48
C MET A 1 4.35 38.49 -59.81
N LYS A 2 4.38 37.20 -59.44
CA LYS A 2 3.67 36.56 -58.32
C LYS A 2 3.97 35.06 -58.41
N PHE A 3 5.03 34.64 -57.72
CA PHE A 3 5.34 33.23 -57.48
C PHE A 3 4.41 32.72 -56.36
N ILE A 4 3.68 31.64 -56.61
CA ILE A 4 2.99 30.87 -55.58
C ILE A 4 3.77 29.56 -55.44
N PRO A 5 4.42 29.26 -54.30
CA PRO A 5 5.05 27.95 -54.13
C PRO A 5 3.95 26.95 -53.78
N ALA A 6 3.80 25.92 -54.61
CA ALA A 6 3.01 24.75 -54.27
C ALA A 6 3.73 23.99 -53.14
N LEU A 7 3.16 24.00 -51.95
CA LEU A 7 3.62 23.20 -50.82
C LEU A 7 3.26 21.73 -51.11
N LEU A 8 4.24 20.91 -51.48
CA LEU A 8 4.09 19.45 -51.48
C LEU A 8 4.00 18.98 -50.03
N ALA A 9 2.79 18.66 -49.57
CA ALA A 9 2.60 17.91 -48.34
C ALA A 9 3.08 16.46 -48.56
N ALA A 10 4.27 16.14 -48.06
CA ALA A 10 4.72 14.76 -47.96
C ALA A 10 3.84 14.05 -46.91
N LEU A 11 2.89 13.24 -47.37
CA LEU A 11 2.16 12.31 -46.53
C LEU A 11 3.14 11.22 -46.06
N PHE A 12 3.68 11.38 -44.86
CA PHE A 12 4.36 10.29 -44.18
C PHE A 12 3.34 9.20 -43.87
N HIS A 13 3.40 8.10 -44.61
CA HIS A 13 2.66 6.89 -44.31
C HIS A 13 3.28 6.26 -43.06
N VAL A 14 2.79 6.66 -41.89
CA VAL A 14 3.07 5.93 -40.65
C VAL A 14 2.39 4.57 -40.80
N PRO A 15 3.12 3.45 -40.80
CA PRO A 15 2.46 2.15 -40.76
C PRO A 15 1.64 2.13 -39.46
N LEU A 16 0.34 1.89 -39.57
CA LEU A 16 -0.46 1.44 -38.42
C LEU A 16 0.15 0.09 -38.00
N GLY A 17 1.16 0.15 -37.15
CA GLY A 17 1.52 -0.99 -36.34
C GLY A 17 0.27 -1.35 -35.58
N SER A 18 -0.27 -2.52 -35.87
CA SER A 18 -1.26 -3.17 -35.03
C SER A 18 -0.69 -3.13 -33.62
N VAL A 19 -1.27 -2.26 -32.78
CA VAL A 19 -1.10 -2.34 -31.34
C VAL A 19 -1.69 -3.70 -31.02
N HIS A 20 -0.84 -4.72 -30.88
CA HIS A 20 -1.26 -5.90 -30.17
C HIS A 20 -1.73 -5.38 -28.83
N ALA A 21 -3.04 -5.46 -28.59
CA ALA A 21 -3.55 -5.38 -27.24
C ALA A 21 -2.70 -6.36 -26.45
N ASP A 22 -1.94 -5.83 -25.48
CA ASP A 22 -1.20 -6.65 -24.54
C ASP A 22 -2.11 -7.81 -24.12
N ASP A 23 -1.54 -9.02 -24.10
CA ASP A 23 -2.23 -10.22 -23.67
C ASP A 23 -3.10 -9.93 -22.42
N PRO A 24 -4.30 -10.54 -22.31
CA PRO A 24 -5.16 -10.37 -21.14
C PRO A 24 -4.31 -10.54 -19.87
N PRO A 25 -4.56 -9.72 -18.83
CA PRO A 25 -3.62 -9.51 -17.75
C PRO A 25 -3.12 -10.85 -17.21
N LYS A 26 -1.79 -11.01 -17.18
CA LYS A 26 -1.12 -12.03 -16.37
C LYS A 26 -1.86 -12.07 -15.02
N GLN A 27 -2.30 -13.26 -14.62
CA GLN A 27 -3.09 -13.51 -13.41
C GLN A 27 -2.69 -12.53 -12.29
N ALA A 28 -3.69 -11.85 -11.73
CA ALA A 28 -3.47 -10.85 -10.69
C ALA A 28 -2.58 -11.44 -9.57
N PRO A 29 -1.50 -10.75 -9.15
CA PRO A 29 -0.53 -11.32 -8.22
C PRO A 29 -1.10 -11.45 -6.81
N ASN A 30 -0.66 -12.44 -6.04
CA ASN A 30 -0.98 -12.48 -4.60
C ASN A 30 -0.22 -11.37 -3.87
N ILE A 31 -0.91 -10.62 -3.01
CA ILE A 31 -0.34 -9.50 -2.26
C ILE A 31 -0.29 -9.88 -0.78
N LEU A 32 0.90 -9.89 -0.19
CA LEU A 32 1.12 -10.17 1.23
C LEU A 32 1.79 -8.96 1.90
N PHE A 33 1.13 -8.41 2.92
CA PHE A 33 1.71 -7.40 3.80
C PHE A 33 2.13 -8.02 5.12
N ILE A 34 3.40 -7.83 5.49
CA ILE A 34 3.95 -8.23 6.80
C ILE A 34 4.29 -6.95 7.56
N ILE A 35 3.64 -6.74 8.69
CA ILE A 35 3.83 -5.54 9.53
C ILE A 35 4.25 -5.99 10.92
N ALA A 36 5.51 -5.71 11.27
CA ALA A 36 5.99 -5.90 12.63
C ALA A 36 5.42 -4.84 13.57
N ASP A 37 5.29 -5.17 14.85
CA ASP A 37 4.85 -4.26 15.91
C ASP A 37 6.08 -3.87 16.72
N ASP A 38 6.33 -2.56 16.84
CA ASP A 38 7.44 -1.96 17.59
C ASP A 38 8.86 -2.42 17.16
N LEU A 39 9.06 -2.74 15.87
CA LEU A 39 10.37 -3.04 15.30
C LEU A 39 11.12 -1.74 14.92
N GLY A 40 12.29 -1.54 15.51
CA GLY A 40 13.17 -0.40 15.24
C GLY A 40 13.99 -0.57 13.95
N TRP A 41 14.42 0.56 13.38
CA TRP A 41 15.23 0.60 12.15
C TRP A 41 16.53 -0.23 12.27
N GLY A 42 17.15 -0.24 13.46
CA GLY A 42 18.41 -0.95 13.72
C GLY A 42 18.26 -2.37 14.24
N ASP A 43 17.05 -2.95 14.26
CA ASP A 43 16.83 -4.27 14.88
C ASP A 43 17.20 -5.44 13.97
N LEU A 44 17.16 -5.24 12.65
CA LEU A 44 17.46 -6.29 11.67
C LEU A 44 18.93 -6.31 11.30
N ARG A 45 19.48 -7.51 11.08
CA ARG A 45 20.88 -7.67 10.65
C ARG A 45 21.15 -7.04 9.29
N CYS A 46 20.20 -7.09 8.35
CA CYS A 46 20.29 -6.39 7.07
C CYS A 46 20.29 -4.84 7.18
N TYR A 47 20.06 -4.28 8.37
CA TYR A 47 20.22 -2.86 8.71
C TYR A 47 21.40 -2.59 9.67
N GLY A 48 22.26 -3.58 9.93
CA GLY A 48 23.51 -3.42 10.67
C GLY A 48 23.50 -3.99 12.10
N ASN A 49 22.41 -4.62 12.54
CA ASN A 49 22.41 -5.31 13.83
C ASN A 49 23.38 -6.50 13.84
N GLN A 50 24.27 -6.58 14.83
CA GLN A 50 25.28 -7.65 14.95
C GLN A 50 24.88 -8.75 15.93
N VAL A 51 23.78 -8.59 16.67
CA VAL A 51 23.37 -9.47 17.77
C VAL A 51 22.14 -10.29 17.41
N VAL A 52 21.16 -9.68 16.74
CA VAL A 52 19.90 -10.34 16.38
C VAL A 52 20.08 -11.15 15.10
N ASP A 53 19.68 -12.42 15.13
CA ASP A 53 19.73 -13.31 13.97
C ASP A 53 18.40 -13.30 13.21
N THR A 54 18.39 -12.73 12.00
CA THR A 54 17.19 -12.54 11.16
C THR A 54 17.34 -13.15 9.75
N PRO A 55 17.74 -14.43 9.60
CA PRO A 55 18.22 -14.98 8.33
C PRO A 55 17.19 -14.94 7.19
N THR A 56 15.90 -15.14 7.49
CA THR A 56 14.83 -15.07 6.48
C THR A 56 14.58 -13.65 5.97
N LEU A 57 14.62 -12.65 6.86
CA LEU A 57 14.47 -11.25 6.47
C LEU A 57 15.72 -10.72 5.76
N ASP A 58 16.89 -11.23 6.15
CA ASP A 58 18.15 -10.92 5.48
C ASP A 58 18.20 -11.47 4.06
N GLU A 59 17.63 -12.66 3.83
CA GLU A 59 17.47 -13.19 2.46
C GLU A 59 16.52 -12.30 1.66
N LEU A 60 15.32 -12.04 2.18
CA LEU A 60 14.33 -11.19 1.51
C LEU A 60 14.90 -9.81 1.12
N ALA A 61 15.74 -9.24 1.98
CA ALA A 61 16.44 -7.98 1.72
C ALA A 61 17.52 -8.08 0.62
N LYS A 62 18.15 -9.25 0.44
CA LYS A 62 19.16 -9.51 -0.60
C LYS A 62 18.54 -9.78 -1.97
N THR A 63 17.40 -10.46 -2.01
CA THR A 63 16.71 -10.84 -3.26
C THR A 63 15.62 -9.87 -3.68
N GLY A 64 15.27 -8.91 -2.83
CA GLY A 64 14.25 -7.89 -3.08
C GLY A 64 14.78 -6.45 -3.06
N VAL A 65 13.86 -5.52 -2.82
CA VAL A 65 14.17 -4.11 -2.61
C VAL A 65 14.19 -3.80 -1.13
N ARG A 66 15.28 -3.18 -0.65
CA ARG A 66 15.43 -2.72 0.74
C ARG A 66 15.49 -1.21 0.77
N PHE A 67 14.56 -0.58 1.49
CA PHE A 67 14.52 0.87 1.67
C PHE A 67 15.44 1.31 2.80
N THR A 68 16.26 2.34 2.59
CA THR A 68 17.01 3.00 3.69
C THR A 68 16.17 4.06 4.39
N ASP A 69 15.17 4.60 3.69
CA ASP A 69 14.34 5.74 4.09
C ASP A 69 12.86 5.39 3.90
N HIS A 70 12.31 4.59 4.82
CA HIS A 70 10.88 4.26 4.88
C HIS A 70 10.27 4.77 6.18
N TYR A 71 9.21 5.57 6.08
CA TYR A 71 8.62 6.28 7.22
C TYR A 71 7.22 5.79 7.52
N SER A 72 6.94 5.56 8.81
CA SER A 72 5.60 5.29 9.30
C SER A 72 4.72 6.55 9.24
N PRO A 73 3.41 6.45 8.94
CA PRO A 73 2.49 7.59 8.98
C PRO A 73 2.36 8.24 10.37
N SER A 74 2.71 7.51 11.42
CA SER A 74 2.66 7.96 12.81
C SER A 74 3.62 7.17 13.71
N PRO A 75 4.13 7.74 14.80
CA PRO A 75 4.92 6.99 15.79
C PRO A 75 4.08 6.11 16.72
N LEU A 76 2.75 6.07 16.57
CA LEU A 76 1.84 5.31 17.44
C LEU A 76 1.08 4.23 16.66
N CYS A 77 0.80 3.09 17.30
CA CYS A 77 0.26 1.89 16.65
C CYS A 77 -1.03 2.14 15.86
N ALA A 78 -2.10 2.62 16.51
CA ALA A 78 -3.41 2.83 15.89
C ALA A 78 -3.40 3.85 14.72
N PRO A 79 -2.86 5.07 14.89
CA PRO A 79 -2.76 6.03 13.78
C PRO A 79 -1.82 5.57 12.66
N ALA A 80 -0.73 4.85 12.96
CA ALA A 80 0.16 4.30 11.93
C ALA A 80 -0.57 3.27 11.05
N ARG A 81 -1.28 2.33 11.70
CA ARG A 81 -2.09 1.32 11.01
C ARG A 81 -3.22 1.96 10.20
N ALA A 82 -3.89 2.97 10.75
CA ALA A 82 -4.93 3.70 10.01
C ALA A 82 -4.38 4.37 8.74
N GLY A 83 -3.21 5.01 8.83
CA GLY A 83 -2.57 5.62 7.66
C GLY A 83 -2.15 4.59 6.61
N PHE A 84 -1.60 3.46 7.06
CA PHE A 84 -1.25 2.33 6.19
C PHE A 84 -2.49 1.74 5.48
N LEU A 85 -3.59 1.54 6.20
CA LEU A 85 -4.81 0.95 5.65
C LEU A 85 -5.50 1.85 4.63
N THR A 86 -5.42 3.17 4.80
CA THR A 86 -6.21 4.14 4.03
C THR A 86 -5.40 4.92 2.99
N GLY A 87 -4.07 4.91 3.09
CA GLY A 87 -3.20 5.79 2.30
C GLY A 87 -3.36 7.28 2.65
N ARG A 88 -3.96 7.61 3.81
CA ARG A 88 -4.24 8.97 4.24
C ARG A 88 -3.46 9.32 5.50
N PHE A 89 -3.15 10.59 5.69
CA PHE A 89 -2.58 11.05 6.95
C PHE A 89 -3.52 10.72 8.12
N ASN A 90 -2.96 10.20 9.21
CA ASN A 90 -3.69 9.75 10.40
C ASN A 90 -4.68 10.80 10.96
N HIS A 91 -4.35 12.09 10.90
CA HIS A 91 -5.27 13.16 11.34
C HIS A 91 -6.57 13.24 10.53
N ARG A 92 -6.66 12.57 9.38
CA ARG A 92 -7.87 12.51 8.54
C ARG A 92 -8.65 11.22 8.69
N THR A 93 -8.08 10.20 9.34
CA THR A 93 -8.66 8.85 9.41
C THR A 93 -9.57 8.64 10.63
N GLY A 94 -9.53 9.56 11.60
CA GLY A 94 -10.23 9.46 12.88
C GLY A 94 -9.48 8.70 13.97
N ALA A 95 -8.50 7.86 13.62
CA ALA A 95 -7.61 7.21 14.58
C ALA A 95 -6.44 8.15 14.89
N VAL A 96 -6.48 8.81 16.04
CA VAL A 96 -5.56 9.89 16.41
C VAL A 96 -4.64 9.54 17.59
N ASP A 97 -4.97 8.51 18.37
CA ASP A 97 -4.19 8.05 19.53
C ASP A 97 -4.49 6.56 19.82
N VAL A 98 -3.82 5.98 20.81
CA VAL A 98 -3.86 4.54 21.17
C VAL A 98 -4.99 4.12 22.12
N PRO A 99 -5.45 4.93 23.09
CA PRO A 99 -6.37 4.45 24.12
C PRO A 99 -7.76 4.10 23.59
N SER A 100 -8.03 2.79 23.46
CA SER A 100 -9.30 2.28 22.95
C SER A 100 -10.49 2.58 23.85
N ASN A 101 -10.27 2.69 25.17
CA ASN A 101 -11.31 3.07 26.14
C ASN A 101 -11.83 4.50 25.92
N ARG A 102 -11.01 5.38 25.32
CA ARG A 102 -11.40 6.72 24.89
C ARG A 102 -11.86 6.77 23.42
N GLY A 103 -11.80 5.64 22.71
CA GLY A 103 -12.16 5.51 21.30
C GLY A 103 -11.23 6.26 20.33
N LEU A 104 -10.05 6.68 20.78
CA LEU A 104 -9.12 7.47 19.95
C LEU A 104 -8.39 6.63 18.89
N ASP A 105 -8.47 5.31 19.00
CA ASP A 105 -7.89 4.35 18.05
C ASP A 105 -8.82 4.04 16.87
N ARG A 106 -10.07 4.50 16.92
CA ARG A 106 -11.13 4.10 15.97
C ARG A 106 -10.89 4.70 14.59
N LEU A 107 -10.70 3.83 13.60
CA LEU A 107 -10.75 4.24 12.20
C LEU A 107 -12.19 4.64 11.85
N ALA A 108 -12.41 5.88 11.41
CA ALA A 108 -13.74 6.40 11.08
C ALA A 108 -14.46 5.48 10.09
N LEU A 109 -15.76 5.23 10.31
CA LEU A 109 -16.53 4.27 9.50
C LEU A 109 -16.71 4.70 8.03
N SER A 110 -16.52 5.98 7.74
CA SER A 110 -16.52 6.53 6.37
C SER A 110 -15.22 6.24 5.60
N GLU A 111 -14.14 5.85 6.28
CA GLU A 111 -12.86 5.54 5.64
C GLU A 111 -12.88 4.16 4.99
N LYS A 112 -12.34 4.10 3.76
CA LYS A 112 -12.13 2.87 2.99
C LYS A 112 -10.70 2.39 3.17
N THR A 113 -10.53 1.09 3.42
CA THR A 113 -9.21 0.46 3.49
C THR A 113 -8.79 -0.06 2.12
N PHE A 114 -7.50 -0.35 1.92
CA PHE A 114 -7.05 -1.10 0.74
C PHE A 114 -7.75 -2.47 0.64
N GLY A 115 -8.20 -3.06 1.75
CA GLY A 115 -8.99 -4.29 1.76
C GLY A 115 -10.33 -4.11 1.04
N ASP A 116 -11.03 -2.99 1.26
CA ASP A 116 -12.26 -2.68 0.53
C ASP A 116 -12.02 -2.60 -0.99
N TYR A 117 -10.93 -1.94 -1.39
CA TYR A 117 -10.56 -1.79 -2.80
C TYR A 117 -10.12 -3.13 -3.42
N PHE A 118 -9.35 -3.94 -2.71
CA PHE A 118 -8.92 -5.27 -3.16
C PHE A 118 -10.11 -6.21 -3.33
N ARG A 119 -11.04 -6.22 -2.37
CA ARG A 119 -12.27 -7.01 -2.49
C ARG A 119 -13.11 -6.57 -3.69
N HIS A 120 -13.22 -5.26 -3.94
CA HIS A 120 -13.88 -4.73 -5.13
C HIS A 120 -13.19 -5.18 -6.43
N ALA A 121 -11.87 -5.31 -6.42
CA ALA A 121 -11.07 -5.81 -7.54
C ALA A 121 -11.06 -7.36 -7.66
N GLY A 122 -11.83 -8.08 -6.84
CA GLY A 122 -11.98 -9.54 -6.93
C GLY A 122 -10.99 -10.35 -6.09
N TYR A 123 -10.20 -9.72 -5.22
CA TYR A 123 -9.31 -10.43 -4.31
C TYR A 123 -10.07 -11.03 -3.12
N ALA A 124 -9.61 -12.21 -2.69
CA ALA A 124 -9.88 -12.67 -1.33
C ALA A 124 -8.96 -11.92 -0.36
N THR A 125 -9.54 -11.38 0.71
CA THR A 125 -8.84 -10.58 1.72
C THR A 125 -8.87 -11.30 3.06
N ALA A 126 -7.79 -11.19 3.83
CA ALA A 126 -7.74 -11.67 5.20
C ALA A 126 -6.78 -10.81 6.02
N LEU A 127 -7.05 -10.69 7.33
CA LEU A 127 -6.17 -10.05 8.30
C LEU A 127 -5.87 -11.04 9.43
N ILE A 128 -4.59 -11.29 9.67
CA ILE A 128 -4.12 -12.15 10.76
C ILE A 128 -3.27 -11.29 11.71
N GLY A 129 -3.61 -11.30 13.01
CA GLY A 129 -2.88 -10.58 14.04
C GLY A 129 -3.53 -9.27 14.48
N LYS A 130 -2.72 -8.25 14.80
CA LYS A 130 -3.15 -7.01 15.45
C LYS A 130 -3.89 -6.08 14.50
N TRP A 131 -5.12 -5.72 14.86
CA TRP A 131 -5.92 -4.71 14.17
C TRP A 131 -5.65 -3.29 14.69
N HIS A 132 -5.98 -3.03 15.96
CA HIS A 132 -5.81 -1.74 16.66
C HIS A 132 -6.43 -0.52 15.97
N ASN A 133 -7.59 -0.71 15.33
CA ASN A 133 -8.37 0.38 14.73
C ASN A 133 -9.85 0.41 15.19
N GLY A 134 -10.06 0.09 16.47
CA GLY A 134 -11.34 -0.02 17.14
C GLY A 134 -11.73 -1.48 17.45
N ALA A 135 -12.14 -1.73 18.71
CA ALA A 135 -12.48 -3.07 19.19
C ALA A 135 -13.86 -3.18 19.88
N TYR A 136 -14.41 -2.07 20.37
CA TYR A 136 -15.61 -2.08 21.24
C TYR A 136 -16.95 -2.02 20.51
N SER A 137 -16.96 -2.01 19.17
CA SER A 137 -18.16 -2.19 18.36
C SER A 137 -17.83 -3.05 17.15
N ASN A 138 -18.80 -3.87 16.75
CA ASN A 138 -18.68 -4.78 15.62
C ASN A 138 -18.35 -4.06 14.31
N ASP A 139 -18.81 -2.80 14.15
CA ASP A 139 -18.57 -2.00 12.94
C ASP A 139 -17.09 -1.66 12.74
N TYR A 140 -16.27 -1.70 13.79
CA TYR A 140 -14.84 -1.42 13.71
C TYR A 140 -14.00 -2.67 13.48
N LEU A 141 -14.56 -3.89 13.55
CA LEU A 141 -13.78 -5.11 13.43
C LEU A 141 -13.33 -5.38 11.99
N PRO A 142 -12.18 -6.03 11.75
CA PRO A 142 -11.60 -6.20 10.41
C PRO A 142 -12.55 -6.75 9.35
N HIS A 143 -13.40 -7.71 9.73
CA HIS A 143 -14.36 -8.35 8.81
C HIS A 143 -15.46 -7.42 8.27
N ARG A 144 -15.63 -6.24 8.90
CA ARG A 144 -16.51 -5.15 8.43
C ARG A 144 -15.74 -4.04 7.70
N ARG A 145 -14.42 -4.13 7.63
CA ARG A 145 -13.49 -3.09 7.15
C ARG A 145 -12.63 -3.56 5.98
N GLY A 146 -13.16 -4.46 5.16
CA GLY A 146 -12.52 -4.92 3.92
C GLY A 146 -11.69 -6.19 4.04
N PHE A 147 -11.74 -6.89 5.17
CA PHE A 147 -11.06 -8.17 5.38
C PHE A 147 -12.03 -9.32 5.68
#